data_AF-A0A7C4YVH6-F1
#
_entry.id   AF-A0A7C4YVH6-F1
#
_cell.length_a   1.000
_cell.length_b   1.000
_cell.length_c   1.000
_cell.angle_alpha   90.00
_cell.angle_beta   90.00
_cell.angle_gamma   90.00
#
_symmetry.space_group_name_H-M   'P 1'
#
loop_
_entity.id
_entity.type
_entity.pdbx_description
1 polymer ?
#
loop_
_entity_poly.entity_id
_entity_poly.type
_entity_poly.pdbx_seq_one_letter_code
_entity_poly.pdbx_strand_id
1 'polypeptide(L)'
;MSQPLSSPEQEAQAQRIFQSLKQATEQDLLAIACLLASHPELNRAMDALKVAAPDPEYEAAKRTEEALRESEERFRSAFDHAPIGLALVAPDGKWLRVNRSLCEIVGYSEAELLAIDFQTITHPDDLEADLGYVQEMLAGTIRTYQMEKRYFHKDGHVVYVLLSVSLIRDATGAPQYFISQIKDITERKQAEQRLKAQDALLRQFIKHSPAAIAMFDRDMRYLQTSDRWLADYGLSGRNIIGLSHYEVFPDLPDRWKAVHQRVLAGHVEACAEDSFHRADGSTAWLQWECRPWHTAKGQVGIIMFTQVITERKLAEERIRRSLREKEALLKEIHHRVKNN
;
A
#
# COMPACT_ATOMS: atom_id res chain seq x y z
N MET A 1 12.82 82.86 -29.29
CA MET A 1 13.01 82.53 -30.71
C MET A 1 13.82 81.25 -30.75
N SER A 2 13.42 80.10 -31.26
CA SER A 2 12.18 79.63 -31.88
C SER A 2 12.25 78.09 -31.79
N GLN A 3 11.21 77.43 -31.28
CA GLN A 3 11.05 75.98 -31.41
C GLN A 3 10.85 75.64 -32.90
N PRO A 4 11.50 74.61 -33.47
CA PRO A 4 11.01 74.03 -34.70
C PRO A 4 9.85 73.09 -34.31
N LEU A 5 8.61 73.53 -34.58
CA LEU A 5 7.50 72.59 -34.67
C LEU A 5 7.83 71.61 -35.80
N SER A 6 8.10 70.36 -35.44
CA SER A 6 7.98 69.23 -36.36
C SER A 6 6.59 69.32 -37.00
N SER A 7 6.51 69.62 -38.29
CA SER A 7 5.21 69.73 -38.94
C SER A 7 4.52 68.34 -38.94
N PRO A 8 3.19 68.27 -38.84
CA PRO A 8 2.45 67.02 -39.01
C PRO A 8 2.80 66.29 -40.32
N GLU A 9 3.29 67.02 -41.33
CA GLU A 9 3.81 66.48 -42.58
C GLU A 9 5.12 65.71 -42.40
N GLN A 10 6.03 66.15 -41.52
CA GLN A 10 7.28 65.43 -41.23
C GLN A 10 7.02 64.11 -40.51
N GLU A 11 6.06 64.08 -39.59
CA GLU A 11 5.69 62.87 -38.85
C GLU A 11 4.93 61.87 -39.73
N ALA A 12 4.02 62.35 -40.60
CA ALA A 12 3.35 61.53 -41.60
C ALA A 12 4.33 60.99 -42.67
N GLN A 13 5.35 61.78 -43.03
CA GLN A 13 6.40 61.35 -43.95
C GLN A 13 7.30 60.28 -43.32
N ALA A 14 7.65 60.40 -42.04
CA ALA A 14 8.40 59.38 -41.31
C ALA A 14 7.62 58.06 -41.18
N GLN A 15 6.31 58.11 -40.89
CA GLN A 15 5.47 56.91 -40.82
C GLN A 15 5.32 56.20 -42.17
N ARG A 16 5.19 56.94 -43.28
CA ARG A 16 5.16 56.36 -44.63
C ARG A 16 6.47 55.66 -44.99
N ILE A 17 7.60 56.26 -44.65
CA ILE A 17 8.93 55.67 -44.85
C ILE A 17 9.05 54.37 -44.05
N PHE A 18 8.59 54.36 -42.79
CA PHE A 18 8.63 53.18 -41.93
C PHE A 18 7.73 52.03 -42.44
N GLN A 19 6.54 52.34 -42.95
CA GLN A 19 5.65 51.35 -43.57
C GLN A 19 6.22 50.78 -44.88
N SER A 20 6.86 51.61 -45.69
CA SER A 20 7.51 51.18 -46.94
C SER A 20 8.72 50.29 -46.67
N LEU A 21 9.48 50.54 -45.59
CA LEU A 21 10.59 49.69 -45.14
C LEU A 21 10.13 48.32 -44.63
N LYS A 22 8.92 48.20 -44.06
CA LYS A 22 8.34 46.92 -43.63
C LYS A 22 7.93 46.00 -44.80
N GLN A 23 7.72 46.57 -45.99
CA GLN A 23 7.35 45.83 -47.21
C GLN A 23 8.53 45.65 -48.17
N ALA A 24 9.72 46.14 -47.80
CA ALA A 24 10.93 46.08 -48.61
C ALA A 24 11.43 44.64 -48.73
N THR A 25 11.82 44.23 -49.94
CA THR A 25 12.44 42.93 -50.18
C THR A 25 13.88 42.90 -49.66
N GLU A 26 14.48 41.72 -49.53
CA GLU A 26 15.87 41.55 -49.07
C GLU A 26 16.86 42.35 -49.95
N GLN A 27 16.57 42.52 -51.24
CA GLN A 27 17.34 43.36 -52.18
C GLN A 27 17.16 44.86 -51.94
N ASP A 28 15.96 45.31 -51.56
CA ASP A 28 15.67 46.71 -51.24
C ASP A 28 16.38 47.14 -49.94
N LEU A 29 16.39 46.26 -48.93
CA LEU A 29 17.11 46.48 -47.67
C LEU A 29 18.64 46.51 -47.88
N LEU A 30 19.16 45.70 -48.80
CA LEU A 30 20.58 45.70 -49.16
C LEU A 30 20.99 46.98 -49.90
N ALA A 31 20.14 47.48 -50.80
CA ALA A 31 20.37 48.74 -51.52
C ALA A 31 20.37 49.95 -50.57
N ILE A 32 19.43 49.98 -49.62
CA ILE A 32 19.36 51.01 -48.57
C ILE A 32 20.58 50.91 -47.64
N ALA A 33 21.01 49.70 -47.25
CA ALA A 33 22.23 49.50 -46.45
C ALA A 33 23.49 49.98 -47.18
N CYS A 34 23.60 49.76 -48.50
CA CYS A 34 24.70 50.29 -49.31
C CYS A 34 24.66 51.83 -49.42
N LEU A 35 23.47 52.43 -49.54
CA LEU A 35 23.31 53.89 -49.59
C LEU A 35 23.66 54.56 -48.24
N LEU A 36 23.29 53.92 -47.12
CA LEU A 36 23.61 54.36 -45.77
C LEU A 36 25.11 54.22 -45.46
N ALA A 37 25.75 53.15 -45.95
CA ALA A 37 27.19 52.92 -45.80
C ALA A 37 28.05 53.92 -46.60
N SER A 38 27.51 54.51 -47.67
CA SER A 38 28.20 55.49 -48.51
C SER A 38 28.00 56.95 -48.08
N HIS A 39 27.16 57.21 -47.07
CA HIS A 39 27.00 58.53 -46.45
C HIS A 39 27.62 58.58 -45.04
N PRO A 40 28.83 59.14 -44.87
CA PRO A 40 29.58 59.08 -43.61
C PRO A 40 28.88 59.76 -42.42
N GLU A 41 27.96 60.70 -42.65
CA GLU A 41 27.16 61.32 -41.59
C GLU A 41 26.02 60.43 -41.09
N LEU A 42 25.35 59.69 -41.99
CA LEU A 42 24.32 58.70 -41.63
C LEU A 42 24.94 57.46 -41.02
N ASN A 43 26.13 57.05 -41.47
CA ASN A 43 26.87 55.96 -40.85
C ASN A 43 27.29 56.29 -39.41
N ARG A 44 27.71 57.53 -39.14
CA ARG A 44 27.95 58.01 -37.76
C ARG A 44 26.68 58.06 -36.92
N ALA A 45 25.54 58.45 -37.48
CA ALA A 45 24.26 58.45 -36.77
C ALA A 45 23.76 57.02 -36.45
N MET A 46 23.96 56.08 -37.38
CA MET A 46 23.68 54.65 -37.17
C MET A 46 24.63 54.01 -36.15
N ASP A 47 25.91 54.35 -36.18
CA ASP A 47 26.88 53.88 -35.17
C ASP A 47 26.56 54.49 -33.79
N ALA A 48 26.11 55.74 -33.72
CA ALA A 48 25.62 56.34 -32.48
C ALA A 48 24.34 55.65 -31.95
N LEU A 49 23.44 55.20 -32.83
CA LEU A 49 22.23 54.46 -32.45
C LEU A 49 22.54 53.00 -32.03
N LYS A 50 23.54 52.36 -32.65
CA LYS A 50 24.05 51.03 -32.26
C LYS A 50 24.76 51.03 -30.90
N VAL A 51 25.26 52.20 -30.46
CA VAL A 51 25.99 52.39 -29.19
C VAL A 51 25.06 52.85 -28.05
N ALA A 52 23.78 53.14 -28.32
CA ALA A 52 22.80 53.32 -27.25
C ALA A 52 22.61 51.97 -26.54
N ALA A 53 23.23 51.83 -25.36
CA ALA A 53 23.03 50.67 -24.50
C ALA A 53 21.51 50.44 -24.34
N PRO A 54 21.02 49.19 -24.46
CA PRO A 54 19.61 48.90 -24.25
C PRO A 54 19.21 49.44 -22.88
N ASP A 55 18.04 50.08 -22.84
CA ASP A 55 17.51 50.70 -21.63
C ASP A 55 17.63 49.72 -20.44
N PRO A 56 18.35 50.10 -19.36
CA PRO A 56 18.51 49.27 -18.18
C PRO A 56 17.18 48.78 -17.61
N GLU A 57 16.10 49.56 -17.76
CA GLU A 57 14.74 49.17 -17.34
C GLU A 57 14.18 48.07 -18.23
N TYR A 58 14.43 48.10 -19.55
CA TYR A 58 14.03 47.06 -20.50
C TYR A 58 14.77 45.74 -20.25
N GLU A 59 16.08 45.80 -20.03
CA GLU A 59 16.88 44.61 -19.69
C GLU A 59 16.50 44.01 -18.32
N ALA A 60 16.20 44.84 -17.32
CA ALA A 60 15.73 44.39 -16.02
C ALA A 60 14.33 43.74 -16.08
N ALA A 61 13.40 44.34 -16.84
CA ALA A 61 12.07 43.78 -17.08
C ALA A 61 12.16 42.43 -17.78
N LYS A 62 12.97 42.34 -18.84
CA LYS A 62 13.18 41.10 -19.60
C LYS A 62 13.79 39.98 -18.75
N ARG A 63 14.79 40.29 -17.91
CA ARG A 63 15.38 39.31 -16.98
C ARG A 63 14.37 38.84 -15.92
N THR A 64 13.51 39.72 -15.45
CA THR A 64 12.45 39.38 -14.48
C THR A 64 11.40 38.47 -15.12
N GLU A 65 11.00 38.77 -16.36
CA GLU A 65 10.09 37.95 -17.15
C GLU A 65 10.69 36.57 -17.46
N GLU A 66 11.95 36.51 -17.88
CA GLU A 66 12.66 35.25 -18.15
C GLU A 66 12.79 34.40 -16.89
N ALA A 67 13.14 34.99 -15.75
CA ALA A 67 13.23 34.30 -14.47
C ALA A 67 11.87 33.80 -13.98
N LEU A 68 10.81 34.60 -14.16
CA LEU A 68 9.44 34.18 -13.84
C LEU A 68 9.02 33.00 -14.70
N ARG A 69 9.22 33.08 -16.02
CA ARG A 69 8.92 32.01 -16.96
C ARG A 69 9.67 30.72 -16.62
N GLU A 70 10.96 30.83 -16.31
CA GLU A 70 11.76 29.65 -15.93
C GLU A 70 11.23 29.03 -14.62
N SER A 71 10.86 29.85 -13.65
CA SER A 71 10.25 29.38 -12.39
C SER A 71 8.90 28.69 -12.63
N GLU A 72 8.04 29.26 -13.48
CA GLU A 72 6.75 28.68 -13.86
C GLU A 72 6.92 27.36 -14.60
N GLU A 73 7.87 27.28 -15.53
CA GLU A 73 8.17 26.05 -16.28
C GLU A 73 8.68 24.94 -15.35
N ARG A 74 9.58 25.27 -14.43
CA ARG A 74 10.06 24.32 -13.42
C ARG A 74 8.93 23.84 -12.52
N PHE A 75 8.07 24.75 -12.05
CA PHE A 75 6.92 24.39 -11.23
C PHE A 75 5.94 23.49 -11.99
N ARG A 76 5.60 23.86 -13.23
CA ARG A 76 4.71 23.07 -14.09
C ARG A 76 5.26 21.67 -14.30
N SER A 77 6.55 21.56 -14.65
CA SER A 77 7.22 20.27 -14.84
C SER A 77 7.18 19.41 -13.57
N ALA A 78 7.53 19.98 -12.42
CA ALA A 78 7.51 19.26 -11.14
C ALA A 78 6.09 18.81 -10.74
N PHE A 79 5.07 19.63 -11.01
CA PHE A 79 3.69 19.30 -10.73
C PHE A 79 3.14 18.19 -11.66
N ASP A 80 3.34 18.36 -12.98
CA ASP A 80 2.75 17.48 -14.00
C ASP A 80 3.43 16.11 -14.07
N HIS A 81 4.73 16.02 -13.73
CA HIS A 81 5.51 14.77 -13.75
C HIS A 81 5.72 14.14 -12.37
N ALA A 82 5.12 14.68 -11.31
CA ALA A 82 5.20 14.04 -10.00
C ALA A 82 4.56 12.64 -10.05
N PRO A 83 5.21 11.59 -9.49
CA PRO A 83 4.68 10.22 -9.50
C PRO A 83 3.51 10.00 -8.53
N ILE A 84 3.10 11.05 -7.82
CA ILE A 84 1.95 11.07 -6.92
C ILE A 84 0.90 12.02 -7.47
N GLY A 85 -0.35 11.80 -7.12
CA GLY A 85 -1.40 12.75 -7.43
C GLY A 85 -1.16 14.07 -6.70
N LEU A 86 -1.22 15.17 -7.44
CA LEU A 86 -1.14 16.52 -6.90
C LEU A 86 -2.37 17.30 -7.32
N ALA A 87 -2.91 18.07 -6.39
CA ALA A 87 -4.00 18.97 -6.67
C ALA A 87 -3.91 20.27 -5.89
N LEU A 88 -4.34 21.35 -6.54
CA LEU A 88 -4.71 22.58 -5.87
C LEU A 88 -6.23 22.56 -5.69
N VAL A 89 -6.71 22.79 -4.47
CA VAL A 89 -8.13 22.71 -4.12
C VAL A 89 -8.55 24.01 -3.47
N ALA A 90 -9.66 24.59 -3.93
CA ALA A 90 -10.21 25.81 -3.34
C ALA A 90 -10.76 25.55 -1.92
N PRO A 91 -10.92 26.59 -1.09
CA PRO A 91 -11.50 26.46 0.25
C PRO A 91 -12.92 25.85 0.28
N ASP A 92 -13.66 25.94 -0.82
CA ASP A 92 -15.00 25.34 -1.00
C ASP A 92 -14.94 23.86 -1.45
N GLY A 93 -13.74 23.33 -1.68
CA GLY A 93 -13.50 21.95 -2.09
C GLY A 93 -13.44 21.70 -3.59
N LYS A 94 -13.58 22.74 -4.43
CA LYS A 94 -13.43 22.59 -5.89
C LYS A 94 -11.98 22.37 -6.28
N TRP A 95 -11.77 21.50 -7.26
CA TRP A 95 -10.45 21.32 -7.84
C TRP A 95 -10.09 22.56 -8.68
N LEU A 96 -8.94 23.18 -8.41
CA LEU A 96 -8.42 24.32 -9.17
C LEU A 96 -7.43 23.86 -10.23
N ARG A 97 -6.63 22.84 -9.92
CA ARG A 97 -5.67 22.22 -10.83
C ARG A 97 -5.37 20.81 -10.33
N VAL A 98 -5.20 19.88 -11.25
CA VAL A 98 -4.82 18.48 -10.95
C VAL A 98 -3.71 18.05 -11.88
N ASN A 99 -2.81 17.18 -11.42
CA ASN A 99 -1.78 16.63 -12.30
C ASN A 99 -2.25 15.33 -12.97
N ARG A 100 -1.47 14.88 -13.95
CA ARG A 100 -1.74 13.66 -14.70
C ARG A 100 -1.85 12.42 -13.81
N SER A 101 -0.97 12.29 -12.81
CA SER A 101 -1.00 11.12 -11.93
C SER A 101 -2.27 11.04 -11.09
N LEU A 102 -2.85 12.17 -10.65
CA LEU A 102 -4.14 12.13 -9.96
C LEU A 102 -5.24 11.61 -10.91
N CYS A 103 -5.28 12.12 -12.14
CA CYS A 103 -6.22 11.66 -13.17
C CYS A 103 -6.10 10.15 -13.42
N GLU A 104 -4.87 9.62 -13.49
CA GLU A 104 -4.61 8.18 -13.66
C GLU A 104 -5.05 7.35 -12.44
N ILE A 105 -4.85 7.86 -11.21
CA ILE A 105 -5.23 7.19 -9.97
C ILE A 105 -6.75 7.06 -9.85
N VAL A 106 -7.53 8.10 -10.21
CA VAL A 106 -8.99 8.12 -10.04
C VAL A 106 -9.78 7.83 -11.33
N GLY A 107 -9.12 7.81 -12.49
CA GLY A 107 -9.73 7.50 -13.79
C GLY A 107 -10.51 8.65 -14.44
N TYR A 108 -10.50 9.82 -13.83
CA TYR A 108 -11.16 11.02 -14.37
C TYR A 108 -10.18 11.84 -15.20
N SER A 109 -10.67 12.49 -16.25
CA SER A 109 -9.90 13.52 -16.92
C SER A 109 -9.81 14.79 -16.06
N GLU A 110 -8.81 15.64 -16.33
CA GLU A 110 -8.67 16.92 -15.65
C GLU A 110 -9.94 17.77 -15.76
N ALA A 111 -10.52 17.89 -16.96
CA ALA A 111 -11.75 18.65 -17.17
C ALA A 111 -12.94 18.12 -16.36
N GLU A 112 -13.05 16.79 -16.20
CA GLU A 112 -14.09 16.18 -15.37
C GLU A 112 -13.86 16.46 -13.89
N LEU A 113 -12.62 16.39 -13.41
CA LEU A 113 -12.28 16.73 -12.02
C LEU A 113 -12.55 18.20 -11.73
N LEU A 114 -12.12 19.12 -12.59
CA LEU A 114 -12.36 20.56 -12.42
C LEU A 114 -13.85 20.94 -12.44
N ALA A 115 -14.73 20.08 -12.98
CA ALA A 115 -16.17 20.29 -12.99
C ALA A 115 -16.88 19.85 -11.70
N ILE A 116 -16.19 19.11 -10.82
CA ILE A 116 -16.72 18.59 -9.56
C ILE A 116 -15.87 19.06 -8.37
N ASP A 117 -16.15 18.53 -7.19
CA ASP A 117 -15.36 18.73 -5.98
C ASP A 117 -14.77 17.40 -5.47
N PHE A 118 -13.88 17.47 -4.48
CA PHE A 118 -13.30 16.25 -3.91
C PHE A 118 -14.31 15.40 -3.12
N GLN A 119 -15.38 16.03 -2.63
CA GLN A 119 -16.40 15.41 -1.78
C GLN A 119 -17.19 14.38 -2.59
N THR A 120 -17.46 14.70 -3.85
CA THR A 120 -18.18 13.87 -4.83
C THR A 120 -17.52 12.51 -5.06
N ILE A 121 -16.19 12.46 -5.07
CA ILE A 121 -15.43 11.22 -5.28
C ILE A 121 -14.97 10.57 -3.98
N THR A 122 -15.20 11.19 -2.82
CA THR A 122 -14.82 10.64 -1.51
C THR A 122 -15.87 9.65 -1.04
N HIS A 123 -15.41 8.52 -0.48
CA HIS A 123 -16.30 7.54 0.10
C HIS A 123 -17.10 8.13 1.28
N PRO A 124 -18.43 7.91 1.39
CA PRO A 124 -19.29 8.53 2.41
C PRO A 124 -18.78 8.37 3.85
N ASP A 125 -18.36 7.16 4.23
CA ASP A 125 -17.80 6.87 5.56
C ASP A 125 -16.55 7.70 5.92
N ASP A 126 -15.79 8.17 4.92
CA ASP A 126 -14.53 8.89 5.12
C ASP A 126 -14.72 10.41 4.99
N LEU A 127 -15.84 10.85 4.40
CA LEU A 127 -16.10 12.24 4.04
C LEU A 127 -16.23 13.15 5.28
N GLU A 128 -16.94 12.71 6.31
CA GLU A 128 -17.15 13.50 7.52
C GLU A 128 -15.83 13.78 8.25
N ALA A 129 -14.97 12.77 8.36
CA ALA A 129 -13.65 12.92 8.98
C ALA A 129 -12.74 13.87 8.17
N ASP A 130 -12.75 13.76 6.85
CA ASP A 130 -11.97 14.63 5.95
C ASP A 130 -12.42 16.10 6.07
N LEU A 131 -13.74 16.34 6.06
CA LEU A 131 -14.31 17.67 6.26
C LEU A 131 -13.99 18.25 7.64
N GLY A 132 -13.96 17.42 8.69
CA GLY A 132 -13.51 17.84 10.02
C GLY A 132 -12.09 18.41 10.00
N TYR A 133 -11.14 17.71 9.40
CA TYR A 133 -9.76 18.20 9.26
C TYR A 133 -9.68 19.47 8.39
N VAL A 134 -10.45 19.55 7.30
CA VAL A 134 -10.53 20.76 6.47
C VAL A 134 -11.02 21.96 7.29
N GLN A 135 -12.03 21.79 8.14
CA GLN A 135 -12.51 22.86 9.01
C GLN A 135 -11.47 23.31 10.03
N GLU A 136 -10.75 22.37 10.66
CA GLU A 136 -9.65 22.69 11.59
C GLU A 136 -8.51 23.47 10.90
N MET A 137 -8.20 23.14 9.63
CA MET A 137 -7.21 23.85 8.81
C MET A 137 -7.65 25.29 8.50
N LEU A 138 -8.92 25.47 8.12
CA LEU A 138 -9.50 26.78 7.83
C LEU A 138 -9.55 27.65 9.07
N ALA A 139 -9.88 27.08 10.23
CA ALA A 139 -9.84 27.74 11.53
C ALA A 139 -8.41 28.07 12.00
N GLY A 140 -7.39 27.43 11.41
CA GLY A 140 -5.99 27.62 11.78
C GLY A 140 -5.54 26.83 13.00
N THR A 141 -6.36 25.88 13.48
CA THR A 141 -6.03 24.96 14.58
C THR A 141 -4.88 24.03 14.19
N ILE A 142 -4.88 23.57 12.93
CA ILE A 142 -3.83 22.74 12.34
C ILE A 142 -3.34 23.35 11.03
N ARG A 143 -2.10 23.06 10.65
CA ARG A 143 -1.46 23.57 9.41
C ARG A 143 -1.46 22.55 8.27
N THR A 144 -1.38 21.28 8.63
CA THR A 144 -1.38 20.14 7.71
C THR A 144 -2.08 18.97 8.38
N TYR A 145 -2.64 18.06 7.58
CA TYR A 145 -3.09 16.76 8.05
C TYR A 145 -2.75 15.66 7.05
N GLN A 146 -2.77 14.42 7.53
CA GLN A 146 -2.59 13.23 6.73
C GLN A 146 -3.59 12.17 7.15
N MET A 147 -4.24 11.51 6.18
CA MET A 147 -5.17 10.42 6.45
C MET A 147 -5.18 9.40 5.32
N GLU A 148 -5.51 8.15 5.67
CA GLU A 148 -5.89 7.14 4.68
C GLU A 148 -7.39 7.24 4.45
N LYS A 149 -7.81 7.36 3.20
CA LYS A 149 -9.23 7.38 2.83
C LYS A 149 -9.48 6.68 1.51
N ARG A 150 -10.75 6.52 1.15
CA ARG A 150 -11.21 5.89 -0.08
C ARG A 150 -11.76 6.92 -1.05
N TYR A 151 -11.31 6.84 -2.29
CA TYR A 151 -11.96 7.48 -3.43
C TYR A 151 -12.73 6.45 -4.26
N PHE A 152 -13.75 6.90 -4.97
CA PHE A 152 -14.36 6.16 -6.07
C PHE A 152 -13.63 6.48 -7.37
N HIS A 153 -13.14 5.45 -8.03
CA HIS A 153 -12.70 5.55 -9.42
C HIS A 153 -13.90 5.82 -10.32
N LYS A 154 -13.67 6.43 -11.49
CA LYS A 154 -14.71 6.67 -12.50
C LYS A 154 -15.49 5.41 -12.91
N ASP A 155 -14.80 4.26 -12.90
CA ASP A 155 -15.39 2.94 -13.19
C ASP A 155 -16.16 2.31 -12.00
N GLY A 156 -16.28 3.04 -10.88
CA GLY A 156 -17.07 2.66 -9.71
C GLY A 156 -16.35 1.80 -8.66
N HIS A 157 -15.12 1.37 -8.91
CA HIS A 157 -14.33 0.65 -7.90
C HIS A 157 -13.66 1.60 -6.90
N VAL A 158 -13.26 1.07 -5.73
CA VAL A 158 -12.63 1.87 -4.67
C VAL A 158 -11.12 1.92 -4.87
N VAL A 159 -10.56 3.12 -4.74
CA VAL A 159 -9.12 3.40 -4.71
C VAL A 159 -8.76 3.87 -3.30
N TYR A 160 -7.81 3.19 -2.66
CA TYR A 160 -7.32 3.62 -1.36
C TYR A 160 -6.20 4.63 -1.57
N VAL A 161 -6.32 5.79 -0.92
CA VAL A 161 -5.34 6.87 -1.02
C VAL A 161 -4.82 7.27 0.35
N LEU A 162 -3.54 7.60 0.40
CA LEU A 162 -2.94 8.35 1.49
C LEU A 162 -2.96 9.83 1.08
N LEU A 163 -3.89 10.58 1.67
CA LEU A 163 -4.07 12.01 1.44
C LEU A 163 -3.18 12.78 2.43
N SER A 164 -2.41 13.75 1.93
CA SER A 164 -1.73 14.75 2.76
C SER A 164 -2.09 16.15 2.27
N VAL A 165 -2.54 17.02 3.16
CA VAL A 165 -3.06 18.34 2.79
C VAL A 165 -2.36 19.44 3.57
N SER A 166 -2.02 20.51 2.87
CA SER A 166 -1.46 21.74 3.42
C SER A 166 -2.28 22.94 2.96
N LEU A 167 -2.54 23.92 3.82
CA LEU A 167 -3.27 25.14 3.46
C LEU A 167 -2.30 26.29 3.16
N ILE A 168 -2.44 26.90 1.99
CA ILE A 168 -1.76 28.15 1.62
C ILE A 168 -2.69 29.32 1.90
N ARG A 169 -2.14 30.36 2.51
CA ARG A 169 -2.84 31.61 2.84
C ARG A 169 -2.17 32.77 2.10
N ASP A 170 -2.95 33.77 1.74
CA ASP A 170 -2.44 34.99 1.10
C ASP A 170 -1.74 35.93 2.09
N ALA A 171 -1.28 37.08 1.60
CA ALA A 171 -0.61 38.10 2.42
C ALA A 171 -1.51 38.70 3.52
N THR A 172 -2.83 38.56 3.42
CA THR A 172 -3.81 39.01 4.42
C THR A 172 -4.11 37.93 5.47
N GLY A 173 -3.59 36.71 5.27
CA GLY A 173 -3.86 35.55 6.11
C GLY A 173 -5.13 34.77 5.72
N ALA A 174 -5.81 35.17 4.64
CA ALA A 174 -7.00 34.48 4.17
C ALA A 174 -6.63 33.16 3.47
N PRO A 175 -7.43 32.08 3.65
CA PRO A 175 -7.23 30.81 2.94
C PRO A 175 -7.29 31.01 1.41
N GLN A 176 -6.20 30.68 0.71
CA GLN A 176 -6.12 30.82 -0.74
C GLN A 176 -6.48 29.51 -1.45
N TYR A 177 -5.78 28.42 -1.12
CA TYR A 177 -6.05 27.08 -1.63
C TYR A 177 -5.31 26.03 -0.77
N PHE A 178 -5.77 24.79 -0.85
CA PHE A 178 -5.06 23.63 -0.33
C PHE A 178 -4.15 23.03 -1.38
N ILE A 179 -2.99 22.55 -0.96
CA ILE A 179 -2.13 21.64 -1.72
C ILE A 179 -2.41 20.24 -1.21
N SER A 180 -2.97 19.39 -2.06
CA SER A 180 -3.29 18.01 -1.76
C SER A 180 -2.31 17.08 -2.48
N GLN A 181 -1.71 16.17 -1.72
CA GLN A 181 -0.89 15.07 -2.22
C GLN A 181 -1.66 13.77 -2.02
N ILE A 182 -1.84 13.03 -3.10
CA ILE A 182 -2.67 11.83 -3.17
C ILE A 182 -1.78 10.68 -3.63
N LYS A 183 -1.41 9.81 -2.70
CA LYS A 183 -0.65 8.61 -3.02
C LYS A 183 -1.58 7.40 -3.06
N ASP A 184 -1.63 6.71 -4.19
CA ASP A 184 -2.34 5.43 -4.28
C ASP A 184 -1.64 4.38 -3.38
N ILE A 185 -2.43 3.78 -2.49
CA ILE A 185 -2.03 2.72 -1.57
C ILE A 185 -2.89 1.47 -1.74
N THR A 186 -3.63 1.36 -2.85
CA THR A 186 -4.56 0.27 -3.16
C THR A 186 -3.87 -1.07 -3.17
N GLU A 187 -2.74 -1.20 -3.87
CA GLU A 187 -1.97 -2.46 -3.90
C GLU A 187 -1.54 -2.92 -2.51
N ARG A 188 -1.06 -1.98 -1.67
CA ARG A 188 -0.67 -2.25 -0.29
C ARG A 188 -1.87 -2.73 0.52
N LYS A 189 -3.01 -2.05 0.45
CA LYS A 189 -4.23 -2.43 1.17
C LYS A 189 -4.76 -3.79 0.71
N GLN A 190 -4.76 -4.06 -0.59
CA GLN A 190 -5.15 -5.35 -1.15
C GLN A 190 -4.20 -6.47 -0.72
N ALA A 191 -2.90 -6.21 -0.63
CA ALA A 191 -1.93 -7.18 -0.13
C ALA A 191 -2.16 -7.48 1.37
N GLU A 192 -2.37 -6.45 2.19
CA GLU A 192 -2.71 -6.60 3.61
C GLU A 192 -4.01 -7.39 3.82
N GLN A 193 -5.05 -7.09 3.03
CA GLN A 193 -6.33 -7.80 3.10
C GLN A 193 -6.18 -9.27 2.65
N ARG A 194 -5.43 -9.54 1.58
CA ARG A 194 -5.15 -10.92 1.13
C ARG A 194 -4.42 -11.71 2.20
N LEU A 195 -3.40 -11.13 2.84
CA LEU A 195 -2.67 -11.78 3.93
C LEU A 195 -3.60 -12.10 5.11
N LYS A 196 -4.41 -11.14 5.55
CA LYS A 196 -5.39 -11.35 6.62
C LYS A 196 -6.41 -12.44 6.29
N ALA A 197 -6.90 -12.46 5.05
CA ALA A 197 -7.85 -13.47 4.59
C ALA A 197 -7.23 -14.87 4.56
N GLN A 198 -5.98 -14.99 4.10
CA GLN A 198 -5.24 -16.24 4.13
C GLN A 198 -4.99 -16.73 5.57
N ASP A 199 -4.57 -15.84 6.46
CA ASP A 199 -4.38 -16.16 7.88
C ASP A 199 -5.68 -16.65 8.52
N ALA A 200 -6.82 -15.99 8.25
CA ALA A 200 -8.12 -16.40 8.74
C ALA A 200 -8.53 -17.78 8.22
N LEU A 201 -8.30 -18.04 6.93
CA LEU A 201 -8.60 -19.33 6.30
C LEU A 201 -7.75 -20.46 6.88
N LEU A 202 -6.44 -20.25 7.04
CA LEU A 202 -5.54 -21.24 7.66
C LEU A 202 -5.94 -21.52 9.11
N ARG A 203 -6.31 -20.48 9.87
CA ARG A 203 -6.82 -20.64 11.23
C ARG A 203 -8.08 -21.50 11.27
N GLN A 204 -9.00 -21.26 10.34
CA GLN A 204 -10.25 -22.03 10.22
C GLN A 204 -9.99 -23.49 9.81
N PHE A 205 -9.05 -23.73 8.89
CA PHE A 205 -8.66 -25.08 8.47
C PHE A 205 -8.10 -25.89 9.63
N ILE A 206 -7.19 -25.32 10.44
CA ILE A 206 -6.66 -25.99 11.62
C ILE A 206 -7.76 -26.20 12.65
N LYS A 207 -8.55 -25.15 12.94
CA LYS A 207 -9.61 -25.18 13.94
C LYS A 207 -10.60 -26.33 13.70
N HIS A 208 -11.09 -26.47 12.46
CA HIS A 208 -12.09 -27.49 12.12
C HIS A 208 -11.48 -28.81 11.64
N SER A 209 -10.17 -29.00 11.80
CA SER A 209 -9.54 -30.28 11.49
C SER A 209 -10.12 -31.38 12.38
N PRO A 210 -10.52 -32.54 11.80
CA PRO A 210 -11.01 -33.68 12.58
C PRO A 210 -9.90 -34.36 13.40
N ALA A 211 -8.63 -34.06 13.11
CA ALA A 211 -7.49 -34.55 13.90
C ALA A 211 -7.19 -33.59 15.06
N ALA A 212 -6.74 -34.12 16.20
CA ALA A 212 -6.22 -33.28 17.29
C ALA A 212 -4.86 -32.74 16.90
N ILE A 213 -4.81 -31.44 16.60
CA ILE A 213 -3.62 -30.72 16.15
C ILE A 213 -3.32 -29.62 17.15
N ALA A 214 -2.06 -29.51 17.55
CA ALA A 214 -1.54 -28.35 18.26
C ALA A 214 -0.23 -27.89 17.63
N MET A 215 -0.08 -26.58 17.53
CA MET A 215 1.14 -25.93 17.06
C MET A 215 1.72 -25.09 18.19
N PHE A 216 3.04 -25.20 18.37
CA PHE A 216 3.78 -24.59 19.45
C PHE A 216 4.94 -23.76 18.91
N ASP A 217 5.33 -22.73 19.66
CA ASP A 217 6.62 -22.07 19.47
C ASP A 217 7.78 -22.88 20.07
N ARG A 218 8.98 -22.30 20.07
CA ARG A 218 10.19 -22.93 20.61
C ARG A 218 10.13 -23.17 22.13
N ASP A 219 9.37 -22.35 22.84
CA ASP A 219 9.20 -22.41 24.30
C ASP A 219 7.99 -23.27 24.69
N MET A 220 7.48 -24.06 23.76
CA MET A 220 6.30 -24.91 23.90
C MET A 220 5.03 -24.14 24.24
N ARG A 221 4.92 -22.86 23.87
CA ARG A 221 3.68 -22.08 24.02
C ARG A 221 2.74 -22.35 22.86
N TYR A 222 1.46 -22.53 23.15
CA TYR A 222 0.46 -22.77 22.12
C TYR A 222 0.33 -21.57 21.17
N LEU A 223 0.51 -21.80 19.87
CA LEU A 223 0.23 -20.82 18.82
C LEU A 223 -1.16 -21.05 18.19
N GLN A 224 -1.55 -22.31 18.02
CA GLN A 224 -2.79 -22.69 17.37
C GLN A 224 -3.20 -24.10 17.83
N THR A 225 -4.50 -24.37 17.92
CA THR A 225 -5.03 -25.73 18.16
C THR A 225 -6.26 -25.99 17.29
N SER A 226 -6.55 -27.27 17.02
CA SER A 226 -7.85 -27.68 16.48
C SER A 226 -8.88 -27.83 17.60
N ASP A 227 -10.16 -27.70 17.26
CA ASP A 227 -11.26 -27.96 18.20
C ASP A 227 -11.21 -29.41 18.71
N ARG A 228 -10.74 -30.34 17.87
CA ARG A 228 -10.51 -31.73 18.27
C ARG A 228 -9.46 -31.85 19.38
N TRP A 229 -8.35 -31.10 19.30
CA TRP A 229 -7.35 -31.09 20.38
C TRP A 229 -7.97 -30.63 21.70
N LEU A 230 -8.75 -29.53 21.67
CA LEU A 230 -9.41 -29.04 22.88
C LEU A 230 -10.40 -30.07 23.45
N ALA A 231 -11.15 -30.76 22.60
CA ALA A 231 -12.09 -31.80 23.02
C ALA A 231 -11.39 -33.03 23.62
N ASP A 232 -10.38 -33.58 22.92
CA ASP A 232 -9.70 -34.82 23.33
C ASP A 232 -8.98 -34.67 24.68
N TYR A 233 -8.50 -33.47 24.99
CA TYR A 233 -7.80 -33.18 26.25
C TYR A 233 -8.63 -32.40 27.28
N GLY A 234 -9.94 -32.21 27.07
CA GLY A 234 -10.82 -31.55 28.05
C GLY A 234 -10.53 -30.06 28.27
N LEU A 235 -10.01 -29.39 27.25
CA LEU A 235 -9.65 -27.96 27.25
C LEU A 235 -10.69 -27.08 26.54
N SER A 236 -11.83 -27.65 26.14
CA SER A 236 -12.93 -26.92 25.48
C SER A 236 -13.35 -25.69 26.28
N GLY A 237 -13.45 -24.54 25.60
CA GLY A 237 -13.83 -23.26 26.22
C GLY A 237 -12.71 -22.57 26.99
N ARG A 238 -11.50 -23.14 27.09
CA ARG A 238 -10.33 -22.47 27.68
C ARG A 238 -9.51 -21.77 26.60
N ASN A 239 -9.08 -20.55 26.89
CA ASN A 239 -8.07 -19.89 26.06
C ASN A 239 -6.67 -20.34 26.49
N ILE A 240 -6.08 -21.26 25.73
CA ILE A 240 -4.74 -21.80 26.00
C ILE A 240 -3.65 -21.20 25.11
N ILE A 241 -4.00 -20.35 24.14
CA ILE A 241 -3.04 -19.74 23.23
C ILE A 241 -2.09 -18.82 24.02
N GLY A 242 -0.78 -19.02 23.84
CA GLY A 242 0.30 -18.33 24.56
C GLY A 242 0.74 -18.99 25.87
N LEU A 243 -0.05 -19.92 26.43
CA LEU A 243 0.33 -20.69 27.61
C LEU A 243 1.31 -21.79 27.25
N SER A 244 2.22 -22.14 28.17
CA SER A 244 3.14 -23.25 27.95
C SER A 244 2.41 -24.59 28.02
N HIS A 245 2.73 -25.51 27.12
CA HIS A 245 2.22 -26.87 27.14
C HIS A 245 2.44 -27.57 28.49
N TYR A 246 3.58 -27.29 29.13
CA TYR A 246 3.92 -27.86 30.44
C TYR A 246 3.15 -27.22 31.60
N GLU A 247 2.62 -26.01 31.44
CA GLU A 247 1.71 -25.39 32.41
C GLU A 247 0.28 -25.96 32.28
N VAL A 248 -0.14 -26.24 31.04
CA VAL A 248 -1.45 -26.86 30.76
C VAL A 248 -1.47 -28.34 31.19
N PHE A 249 -0.34 -29.04 31.05
CA PHE A 249 -0.16 -30.43 31.49
C PHE A 249 1.06 -30.56 32.42
N PRO A 250 0.91 -30.26 33.72
CA PRO A 250 2.03 -30.29 34.68
C PRO A 250 2.55 -31.72 34.93
N ASP A 251 1.67 -32.72 34.86
CA ASP A 251 2.01 -34.13 35.10
C ASP A 251 2.58 -34.84 33.85
N LEU A 252 3.06 -34.09 32.86
CA LEU A 252 3.59 -34.65 31.62
C LEU A 252 4.90 -35.43 31.90
N PRO A 253 4.98 -36.72 31.53
CA PRO A 253 6.18 -37.54 31.74
C PRO A 253 7.43 -36.99 31.05
N ASP A 254 8.61 -37.13 31.67
CA ASP A 254 9.86 -36.60 31.12
C ASP A 254 10.24 -37.20 29.75
N ARG A 255 9.79 -38.42 29.45
CA ARG A 255 9.95 -39.03 28.11
C ARG A 255 9.37 -38.16 26.99
N TRP A 256 8.27 -37.46 27.26
CA TRP A 256 7.62 -36.57 26.30
C TRP A 256 8.38 -35.25 26.14
N LYS A 257 8.90 -34.69 27.23
CA LYS A 257 9.78 -33.52 27.16
C LYS A 257 11.02 -33.80 26.31
N ALA A 258 11.59 -35.01 26.44
CA ALA A 258 12.71 -35.44 25.61
C ALA A 258 12.34 -35.57 24.12
N VAL A 259 11.13 -36.05 23.80
CA VAL A 259 10.61 -36.03 22.42
C VAL A 259 10.54 -34.59 21.90
N HIS A 260 9.93 -33.67 22.65
CA HIS A 260 9.81 -32.27 22.24
C HIS A 260 11.18 -31.62 21.97
N GLN A 261 12.18 -31.89 22.83
CA GLN A 261 13.54 -31.40 22.63
C GLN A 261 14.19 -31.91 21.34
N ARG A 262 14.01 -33.20 21.00
CA ARG A 262 14.51 -33.75 19.73
C ARG A 262 13.80 -33.15 18.54
N VAL A 263 12.49 -32.92 18.63
CA VAL A 263 11.73 -32.29 17.54
C VAL A 263 12.16 -30.85 17.33
N LEU A 264 12.38 -30.09 18.40
CA LEU A 264 12.94 -28.73 18.30
C LEU A 264 14.37 -28.69 17.75
N ALA A 265 15.12 -29.80 17.84
CA ALA A 265 16.41 -29.96 17.18
C ALA A 265 16.29 -30.35 15.69
N GLY A 266 15.07 -30.46 15.15
CA GLY A 266 14.79 -30.72 13.74
C GLY A 266 14.40 -32.16 13.41
N HIS A 267 14.26 -33.04 14.41
CA HIS A 267 13.85 -34.42 14.18
C HIS A 267 12.33 -34.56 14.03
N VAL A 268 11.88 -35.52 13.23
CA VAL A 268 10.48 -35.95 13.23
C VAL A 268 10.36 -37.17 14.14
N GLU A 269 9.46 -37.11 15.12
CA GLU A 269 9.23 -38.18 16.08
C GLU A 269 7.78 -38.64 15.96
N ALA A 270 7.54 -39.94 15.92
CA ALA A 270 6.19 -40.49 15.84
C ALA A 270 6.11 -41.82 16.59
N CYS A 271 4.93 -42.10 17.13
CA CYS A 271 4.60 -43.41 17.67
C CYS A 271 3.19 -43.81 17.24
N ALA A 272 3.07 -44.97 16.61
CA ALA A 272 1.78 -45.49 16.15
C ALA A 272 0.90 -45.97 17.31
N GLU A 273 1.52 -46.45 18.39
CA GLU A 273 0.85 -47.12 19.50
C GLU A 273 1.57 -46.81 20.81
N ASP A 274 1.20 -45.71 21.45
CA ASP A 274 1.71 -45.33 22.76
C ASP A 274 0.62 -45.49 23.81
N SER A 275 0.87 -46.35 24.79
CA SER A 275 -0.05 -46.55 25.92
C SER A 275 0.31 -45.60 27.05
N PHE A 276 -0.69 -44.94 27.62
CA PHE A 276 -0.53 -44.12 28.80
C PHE A 276 -1.63 -44.39 29.81
N HIS A 277 -1.25 -44.44 31.08
CA HIS A 277 -2.19 -44.60 32.18
C HIS A 277 -2.70 -43.22 32.59
N ARG A 278 -4.02 -43.06 32.58
CA ARG A 278 -4.69 -41.86 33.09
C ARG A 278 -4.72 -41.88 34.61
N ALA A 279 -4.92 -40.72 35.22
CA ALA A 279 -5.07 -40.58 36.68
C ALA A 279 -6.26 -41.39 37.25
N ASP A 280 -7.26 -41.71 36.43
CA ASP A 280 -8.41 -42.54 36.81
C ASP A 280 -8.14 -44.06 36.75
N GLY A 281 -6.90 -44.47 36.42
CA GLY A 281 -6.49 -45.88 36.30
C GLY A 281 -6.80 -46.53 34.95
N SER A 282 -7.48 -45.83 34.03
CA SER A 282 -7.73 -46.34 32.68
C SER A 282 -6.48 -46.21 31.80
N THR A 283 -6.28 -47.20 30.92
CA THR A 283 -5.24 -47.13 29.87
C THR A 283 -5.84 -46.54 28.62
N ALA A 284 -5.23 -45.47 28.12
CA ALA A 284 -5.54 -44.89 26.84
C ALA A 284 -4.39 -45.14 25.85
N TRP A 285 -4.76 -45.40 24.61
CA TRP A 285 -3.82 -45.58 23.50
C TRP A 285 -3.85 -44.34 22.62
N LEU A 286 -2.68 -43.78 22.36
CA LEU A 286 -2.46 -42.63 21.51
C LEU A 286 -1.61 -43.04 20.31
N GLN A 287 -2.03 -42.59 19.14
CA GLN A 287 -1.17 -42.47 17.98
C GLN A 287 -0.76 -41.00 17.89
N TRP A 288 0.53 -40.73 17.75
CA TRP A 288 1.02 -39.36 17.72
C TRP A 288 2.19 -39.17 16.77
N GLU A 289 2.32 -37.96 16.26
CA GLU A 289 3.41 -37.53 15.40
C GLU A 289 3.73 -36.07 15.70
N CYS A 290 5.01 -35.77 15.91
CA CYS A 290 5.53 -34.44 16.17
C CYS A 290 6.51 -34.08 15.06
N ARG A 291 6.26 -32.93 14.41
CA ARG A 291 7.10 -32.41 13.33
C ARG A 291 7.61 -31.01 13.65
N PRO A 292 8.87 -30.68 13.29
CA PRO A 292 9.34 -29.31 13.37
C PRO A 292 8.69 -28.48 12.26
N TRP A 293 8.36 -27.23 12.58
CA TRP A 293 8.02 -26.22 11.58
C TRP A 293 8.99 -25.05 11.68
N HIS A 294 9.27 -24.42 10.55
CA HIS A 294 10.27 -23.36 10.45
C HIS A 294 9.62 -22.05 10.00
N THR A 295 9.96 -20.96 10.69
CA THR A 295 9.72 -19.62 10.16
C THR A 295 10.77 -19.27 9.10
N ALA A 296 10.48 -18.27 8.26
CA ALA A 296 11.47 -17.69 7.35
C ALA A 296 12.72 -17.14 8.07
N LYS A 297 12.62 -16.85 9.38
CA LYS A 297 13.72 -16.39 10.24
C LYS A 297 14.50 -17.54 10.91
N GLY A 298 14.21 -18.80 10.56
CA GLY A 298 14.88 -19.98 11.11
C GLY A 298 14.45 -20.36 12.53
N GLN A 299 13.42 -19.73 13.11
CA GLN A 299 12.84 -20.22 14.36
C GLN A 299 12.14 -21.55 14.12
N VAL A 300 12.42 -22.52 14.99
CA VAL A 300 11.83 -23.87 14.99
C VAL A 300 10.76 -23.93 16.08
N GLY A 301 9.55 -24.37 15.73
CA GLY A 301 8.53 -24.79 16.69
C GLY A 301 8.08 -26.22 16.39
N ILE A 302 7.05 -26.70 17.10
CA ILE A 302 6.51 -28.06 16.93
C ILE A 302 5.07 -28.02 16.41
N ILE A 303 4.73 -28.89 15.46
CA ILE A 303 3.34 -29.29 15.17
C ILE A 303 3.15 -30.71 15.70
N MET A 304 2.18 -30.90 16.58
CA MET A 304 1.80 -32.20 17.12
C MET A 304 0.45 -32.63 16.55
N PHE A 305 0.42 -33.85 16.07
CA PHE A 305 -0.79 -34.58 15.69
C PHE A 305 -0.99 -35.69 16.71
N THR A 306 -2.20 -35.78 17.25
CA THR A 306 -2.56 -36.87 18.15
C THR A 306 -3.89 -37.46 17.73
N GLN A 307 -4.05 -38.75 17.95
CA GLN A 307 -5.28 -39.47 17.75
C GLN A 307 -5.46 -40.47 18.87
N VAL A 308 -6.58 -40.38 19.57
CA VAL A 308 -6.96 -41.41 20.55
C VAL A 308 -7.43 -42.64 19.78
N ILE A 309 -6.72 -43.76 19.94
CA ILE A 309 -6.99 -45.02 19.22
C ILE A 309 -7.47 -46.14 20.15
N THR A 310 -7.84 -45.80 21.38
CA THR A 310 -8.26 -46.76 22.42
C THR A 310 -9.41 -47.66 21.97
N GLU A 311 -10.48 -47.09 21.39
CA GLU A 311 -11.63 -47.88 20.92
C GLU A 311 -11.23 -48.83 19.79
N ARG A 312 -10.42 -48.35 18.84
CA ARG A 312 -9.87 -49.17 17.75
C ARG A 312 -9.06 -50.34 18.31
N LYS A 313 -8.20 -50.09 19.30
CA LYS A 313 -7.39 -51.11 19.96
C LYS A 313 -8.24 -52.17 20.67
N LEU A 314 -9.24 -51.74 21.44
CA LEU A 314 -10.16 -52.66 22.13
C LEU A 314 -10.97 -53.50 21.12
N ALA A 315 -11.38 -52.93 20.00
CA ALA A 315 -12.07 -53.67 18.94
C ALA A 315 -11.14 -54.70 18.27
N GLU A 316 -9.90 -54.32 17.93
CA GLU A 316 -8.89 -55.23 17.38
C GLU A 316 -8.60 -56.41 18.33
N GLU A 317 -8.47 -56.15 19.62
CA GLU A 317 -8.24 -57.19 20.64
C GLU A 317 -9.44 -58.12 20.80
N ARG A 318 -10.67 -57.59 20.77
CA ARG A 318 -11.90 -58.41 20.78
C ARG A 318 -11.97 -59.34 19.57
N ILE A 319 -11.67 -58.81 18.38
CA ILE A 319 -11.61 -59.60 17.14
C ILE A 319 -10.53 -60.68 17.23
N ARG A 320 -9.31 -60.32 17.67
CA ARG A 320 -8.21 -61.27 17.84
C ARG A 320 -8.54 -62.38 18.84
N ARG A 321 -9.17 -62.04 19.96
CA ARG A 321 -9.60 -63.04 20.96
C ARG A 321 -10.64 -63.99 20.37
N SER A 322 -11.66 -63.47 19.71
CA SER A 322 -12.71 -64.28 19.06
C SER A 322 -12.15 -65.20 17.97
N LEU A 323 -11.17 -64.72 17.19
CA LEU A 323 -10.51 -65.55 16.18
C LEU A 323 -9.73 -66.71 16.81
N ARG A 324 -8.95 -66.44 17.87
CA ARG A 324 -8.20 -67.48 18.60
C ARG A 324 -9.12 -68.56 19.20
N GLU A 325 -10.26 -68.15 19.77
CA GLU A 325 -11.26 -69.09 20.31
C GLU A 325 -11.83 -70.00 19.20
N LYS A 326 -12.18 -69.43 18.04
CA LYS A 326 -12.67 -70.21 16.90
C LYS A 326 -11.61 -71.16 16.34
N GLU A 327 -10.35 -70.72 16.24
CA GLU A 327 -9.24 -71.56 15.78
C GLU A 327 -8.97 -72.74 16.73
N ALA A 328 -9.04 -72.52 18.05
CA ALA A 328 -8.88 -73.56 19.05
C ALA A 328 -10.00 -74.62 18.93
N LEU A 329 -11.25 -74.19 18.79
CA LEU A 329 -12.41 -75.09 18.59
C LEU A 329 -12.28 -75.90 17.30
N LEU A 330 -11.86 -75.28 16.19
CA LEU A 330 -11.65 -75.98 14.94
C LEU A 330 -10.54 -77.04 15.04
N LYS A 331 -9.44 -76.73 15.75
CA LYS A 331 -8.37 -77.72 15.99
C LYS A 331 -8.85 -78.89 16.83
N GLU A 332 -9.67 -78.65 17.85
CA GLU A 332 -10.23 -79.71 18.69
C GLU A 332 -11.22 -80.60 17.92
N ILE A 333 -12.10 -80.01 17.09
CA ILE A 333 -12.99 -80.76 16.19
C ILE A 333 -12.16 -81.60 15.21
N HIS A 334 -11.12 -81.02 14.59
CA HIS A 334 -10.28 -81.74 13.65
C HIS A 334 -9.52 -82.91 14.30
N HIS A 335 -9.08 -82.76 15.55
CA HIS A 335 -8.46 -83.83 16.32
C HIS A 335 -9.47 -84.94 16.69
N ARG A 336 -10.71 -84.59 17.04
CA ARG A 336 -11.78 -85.59 17.31
C ARG A 336 -12.23 -86.33 16.05
N VAL A 337 -12.26 -85.66 14.89
CA VAL A 337 -12.62 -86.27 13.60
C VAL A 337 -11.50 -87.17 13.06
N LYS A 338 -10.24 -86.92 13.40
CA LYS A 338 -9.12 -87.81 13.02
C LYS A 338 -8.94 -89.04 13.91
N ASN A 339 -9.47 -89.01 15.13
CA ASN A 339 -9.31 -90.07 16.13
C ASN A 339 -10.57 -90.93 16.32
N ASN A 340 -11.64 -90.63 15.59
CA ASN A 340 -12.80 -91.52 15.35
C ASN A 340 -12.72 -92.03 13.92
#